data_AF-A0A8X8B0J8-F1
#
_entry.id   AF-A0A8X8B0J8-F1
#
_cell.length_a   1.000
_cell.length_b   1.000
_cell.length_c   1.000
_cell.angle_alpha   90.00
_cell.angle_beta   90.00
_cell.angle_gamma   90.00
#
_symmetry.space_group_name_H-M   'P 1'
#
loop_
_entity.id
_entity.type
_entity.pdbx_description
1 polymer ?
#
loop_
_entity_poly.entity_id
_entity_poly.type
_entity_poly.pdbx_seq_one_letter_code
_entity_poly.pdbx_strand_id
1 'polypeptide(L)'
;MFSSQNPVMLPSSCNNETETNHSEEDECWVRYPYLKSIIGTIVSQGLIPEDVAYERGKLLRDEEAKELNEEVKALFLMELEIFRKKCELFSSVIFTMLSRK
;
A
#
# COMPACT_ATOMS: atom_id res chain seq x y z
N MET A 1 55.58 34.16 -8.85
CA MET A 1 54.35 34.43 -8.07
C MET A 1 53.24 33.66 -8.74
N PHE A 2 52.78 32.59 -8.08
CA PHE A 2 51.87 31.60 -8.65
C PHE A 2 50.43 32.09 -8.61
N SER A 3 49.72 31.94 -9.73
CA SER A 3 48.29 32.20 -9.85
C SER A 3 47.49 31.18 -9.03
N SER A 4 46.74 31.65 -8.02
CA SER A 4 45.75 30.83 -7.32
C SER A 4 44.44 30.82 -8.10
N GLN A 5 44.14 29.70 -8.75
CA GLN A 5 42.78 29.33 -9.14
C GLN A 5 42.16 28.55 -7.98
N ASN A 6 41.06 29.05 -7.43
CA ASN A 6 40.24 28.30 -6.48
C ASN A 6 39.54 27.15 -7.22
N PRO A 7 39.66 25.88 -6.78
CA PRO A 7 38.88 24.81 -7.37
C PRO A 7 37.44 24.87 -6.87
N VAL A 8 36.51 24.85 -7.83
CA VAL A 8 35.07 24.70 -7.61
C VAL A 8 34.82 23.32 -7.00
N MET A 9 34.15 23.30 -5.84
CA MET A 9 33.74 22.09 -5.13
C MET A 9 32.61 21.41 -5.92
N LEU A 10 32.93 20.32 -6.63
CA LEU A 10 31.95 19.42 -7.25
C LEU A 10 31.28 18.55 -6.16
N PRO A 11 29.97 18.29 -6.22
CA PRO A 11 29.30 17.44 -5.24
C PRO A 11 29.80 15.99 -5.36
N SER A 12 30.09 15.41 -4.20
CA SER A 12 30.61 14.06 -4.01
C SER A 12 29.72 13.03 -4.72
N SER A 13 30.24 12.46 -5.80
CA SER A 13 29.68 11.29 -6.49
C SER A 13 29.78 10.09 -5.56
N CYS A 14 28.65 9.66 -5.00
CA CYS A 14 28.56 8.42 -4.24
C CYS A 14 28.37 7.26 -5.23
N ASN A 15 29.47 6.76 -5.79
CA ASN A 15 29.52 5.42 -6.38
C ASN A 15 30.42 4.57 -5.50
N ASN A 16 29.80 3.73 -4.67
CA ASN A 16 30.34 2.45 -4.24
C ASN A 16 29.19 1.43 -4.33
N GLU A 17 29.47 0.36 -5.05
CA GLU A 17 28.51 -0.62 -5.56
C GLU A 17 28.08 -1.65 -4.49
N THR A 18 26.83 -2.11 -4.64
CA THR A 18 26.31 -3.46 -4.33
C THR A 18 26.33 -3.99 -2.89
N GLU A 19 25.17 -3.93 -2.21
CA GLU A 19 24.44 -5.06 -1.59
C GLU A 19 23.38 -4.58 -0.57
N THR A 20 22.17 -4.16 -1.01
CA THR A 20 20.93 -4.18 -0.16
C THR A 20 19.61 -3.88 -0.91
N ASN A 21 19.48 -4.14 -2.21
CA ASN A 21 18.26 -3.77 -2.97
C ASN A 21 17.03 -4.67 -2.75
N HIS A 22 16.91 -5.36 -1.62
CA HIS A 22 15.72 -6.17 -1.29
C HIS A 22 15.11 -5.89 0.09
N SER A 23 15.63 -4.92 0.87
CA SER A 23 15.12 -4.64 2.22
C SER A 23 14.02 -3.57 2.25
N GLU A 24 14.20 -2.48 1.49
CA GLU A 24 13.30 -1.32 1.58
C GLU A 24 11.98 -1.52 0.83
N GLU A 25 11.99 -2.33 -0.24
CA GLU A 25 10.79 -2.62 -1.05
C GLU A 25 9.72 -3.33 -0.24
N ASP A 26 10.12 -4.23 0.65
CA ASP A 26 9.22 -4.93 1.55
C ASP A 26 8.85 -4.08 2.77
N GLU A 27 9.72 -3.20 3.25
CA GLU A 27 9.48 -2.42 4.47
C GLU A 27 8.27 -1.49 4.35
N CYS A 28 8.11 -0.80 3.20
CA CYS A 28 6.94 0.06 2.95
C CYS A 28 5.63 -0.74 3.00
N TRP A 29 5.58 -1.89 2.33
CA TRP A 29 4.38 -2.71 2.22
C TRP A 29 4.07 -3.51 3.49
N VAL A 30 5.09 -3.82 4.29
CA VAL A 30 4.92 -4.35 5.65
C VAL A 30 4.33 -3.29 6.57
N ARG A 31 4.75 -2.03 6.42
CA ARG A 31 4.26 -0.92 7.23
C ARG A 31 2.84 -0.49 6.88
N TYR A 32 2.47 -0.55 5.61
CA TYR A 32 1.16 -0.11 5.09
C TYR A 32 0.41 -1.22 4.34
N PRO A 33 -0.04 -2.28 5.04
CA PRO A 33 -0.64 -3.46 4.41
C PRO A 33 -2.01 -3.19 3.77
N TYR A 34 -2.82 -2.27 4.31
CA TYR A 34 -4.13 -1.94 3.72
C TYR A 34 -3.95 -1.11 2.45
N LEU A 35 -2.96 -0.22 2.43
CA LEU A 35 -2.57 0.48 1.20
C LEU A 35 -2.12 -0.51 0.11
N LYS A 36 -1.29 -1.51 0.46
CA LYS A 36 -0.91 -2.58 -0.48
C LYS A 36 -2.13 -3.32 -1.03
N SER A 37 -3.10 -3.62 -0.16
CA SER A 37 -4.33 -4.34 -0.49
C SER A 37 -5.19 -3.58 -1.51
N ILE A 38 -5.40 -2.27 -1.31
CA ILE A 38 -6.21 -1.49 -2.25
C ILE A 38 -5.50 -1.32 -3.60
N ILE A 39 -4.17 -1.17 -3.62
CA ILE A 39 -3.38 -1.16 -4.86
C ILE A 39 -3.56 -2.51 -5.59
N GLY A 40 -3.44 -3.63 -4.88
CA GLY A 40 -3.70 -4.96 -5.45
C GLY A 40 -5.11 -5.10 -6.03
N THR A 41 -6.11 -4.48 -5.39
CA THR A 41 -7.49 -4.45 -5.89
C THR A 41 -7.58 -3.66 -7.21
N ILE A 42 -6.98 -2.47 -7.28
CA ILE A 42 -6.93 -1.64 -8.50
C ILE A 42 -6.26 -2.40 -9.66
N VAL A 43 -5.15 -3.08 -9.37
CA VAL A 43 -4.42 -3.91 -10.34
C VAL A 43 -5.29 -5.07 -10.81
N SER A 44 -5.95 -5.80 -9.90
CA SER A 44 -6.82 -6.93 -10.24
C SER A 44 -8.03 -6.54 -11.09
N GLN A 45 -8.49 -5.29 -10.97
CA GLN A 45 -9.58 -4.73 -11.78
C GLN A 45 -9.09 -4.27 -13.16
N GLY A 46 -7.78 -4.33 -13.43
CA GLY A 46 -7.18 -3.92 -14.70
C GLY A 46 -7.18 -2.41 -14.92
N LEU A 47 -7.34 -1.62 -13.84
CA LEU A 47 -7.40 -0.17 -13.95
C LEU A 47 -6.01 0.43 -14.23
N ILE A 48 -4.97 -0.17 -13.65
CA ILE A 48 -3.58 0.28 -13.77
C ILE A 48 -2.68 -0.97 -13.83
N PRO A 49 -1.64 -1.01 -14.68
CA PRO A 49 -0.63 -2.06 -14.67
C PRO A 49 0.02 -2.24 -13.29
N GLU A 50 0.34 -3.47 -12.92
CA GLU A 50 0.87 -3.84 -11.60
C GLU A 50 2.16 -3.09 -11.25
N ASP A 51 3.11 -3.09 -12.19
CA ASP A 51 4.40 -2.42 -12.08
C ASP A 51 4.22 -0.92 -11.84
N VAL A 52 3.31 -0.28 -12.59
CA VAL A 52 3.03 1.15 -12.43
C VAL A 52 2.36 1.42 -11.09
N ALA A 53 1.42 0.58 -10.65
CA ALA A 53 0.63 0.82 -9.45
C ALA A 53 1.48 0.74 -8.18
N TYR A 54 2.33 -0.28 -8.05
CA TYR A 54 3.19 -0.44 -6.89
C TYR A 54 4.33 0.58 -6.87
N GLU A 55 4.97 0.87 -8.00
CA GLU A 55 6.01 1.91 -8.06
C GLU A 55 5.46 3.29 -7.72
N ARG A 56 4.26 3.64 -8.20
CA ARG A 56 3.61 4.90 -7.84
C ARG A 56 3.25 4.96 -6.36
N GLY A 57 2.80 3.84 -5.78
CA GLY A 57 2.49 3.77 -4.35
C GLY A 57 3.72 3.99 -3.46
N LYS A 58 4.91 3.53 -3.87
CA LYS A 58 6.18 3.77 -3.15
C LYS A 58 6.58 5.26 -3.10
N LEU A 59 6.08 6.08 -4.04
CA LEU A 59 6.41 7.51 -4.11
C LEU A 59 5.57 8.39 -3.16
N LEU A 60 4.60 7.81 -2.44
CA LEU A 60 3.83 8.53 -1.44
C LEU A 60 4.72 8.95 -0.26
N ARG A 61 4.46 10.14 0.29
CA ARG A 61 5.10 10.54 1.55
C ARG A 61 4.58 9.67 2.69
N ASP A 62 5.37 9.55 3.75
CA ASP A 62 5.04 8.68 4.89
C ASP A 62 3.69 9.04 5.53
N GLU A 63 3.41 10.34 5.68
CA GLU A 63 2.15 10.83 6.23
C GLU A 63 0.96 10.48 5.33
N GLU A 64 1.12 10.61 4.02
CA GLU A 64 0.07 10.30 3.03
C GLU A 64 -0.19 8.78 2.96
N ALA A 65 0.87 7.97 2.97
CA ALA A 65 0.77 6.53 2.99
C ALA A 65 0.07 6.04 4.27
N LYS A 66 0.39 6.64 5.41
CA LYS A 66 -0.24 6.35 6.70
C LYS A 66 -1.72 6.74 6.73
N GLU A 67 -2.05 7.94 6.27
CA GLU A 67 -3.44 8.42 6.19
C GLU A 67 -4.28 7.49 5.31
N LEU A 68 -3.82 7.23 4.09
CA LEU A 68 -4.53 6.37 3.15
C LEU A 68 -4.65 4.93 3.64
N ASN A 69 -3.63 4.41 4.32
CA ASN A 69 -3.69 3.08 4.94
C ASN A 69 -4.79 2.99 6.01
N GLU A 70 -4.93 4.01 6.88
CA GLU A 70 -5.98 4.01 7.91
C GLU A 70 -7.37 4.24 7.32
N GLU A 71 -7.51 5.05 6.26
CA GLU A 71 -8.79 5.20 5.54
C GLU A 71 -9.23 3.88 4.90
N VAL A 72 -8.33 3.20 4.20
CA VAL A 72 -8.62 1.90 3.57
C VAL A 72 -8.97 0.85 4.62
N LYS A 73 -8.27 0.85 5.75
CA LYS A 73 -8.59 -0.03 6.89
C LYS A 73 -9.99 0.25 7.44
N ALA A 74 -10.39 1.51 7.57
CA ALA A 74 -11.72 1.87 8.03
C ALA A 74 -12.81 1.37 7.05
N LEU A 75 -12.58 1.54 5.74
CA LEU A 75 -13.47 1.00 4.70
C LEU A 75 -13.57 -0.52 4.77
N PHE A 76 -12.43 -1.22 4.90
CA PHE A 76 -12.40 -2.67 5.02
C PHE A 76 -13.19 -3.18 6.24
N LEU A 77 -13.06 -2.52 7.39
CA LEU A 77 -13.83 -2.86 8.59
C LEU A 77 -15.33 -2.61 8.40
N MET A 78 -15.70 -1.54 7.70
CA MET A 78 -17.10 -1.25 7.37
C MET A 78 -17.69 -2.30 6.42
N GLU A 79 -16.93 -2.76 5.42
CA GLU A 79 -17.34 -3.83 4.51
C GLU A 79 -17.54 -5.16 5.25
N LEU A 80 -16.64 -5.52 6.16
CA LEU A 80 -16.77 -6.72 6.99
C LEU A 80 -18.01 -6.66 7.89
N GLU A 81 -18.29 -5.50 8.49
CA GLU A 81 -19.49 -5.27 9.29
C GLU A 81 -20.78 -5.49 8.47
N ILE A 82 -20.82 -4.97 7.24
CA ILE A 82 -21.93 -5.19 6.31
C ILE A 82 -22.05 -6.66 5.93
N PHE A 83 -20.93 -7.32 5.65
CA PHE A 83 -20.90 -8.74 5.33
C PHE A 83 -21.42 -9.60 6.49
N ARG A 84 -21.03 -9.30 7.74
CA ARG A 84 -21.55 -9.99 8.93
C ARG A 84 -23.08 -9.88 9.01
N LYS A 85 -23.63 -8.68 8.84
CA LYS A 85 -25.09 -8.46 8.83
C LYS A 85 -25.79 -9.25 7.72
N LYS A 86 -25.19 -9.36 6.54
CA LYS A 86 -25.71 -10.22 5.46
C LYS A 86 -25.75 -11.69 5.88
N CYS A 87 -24.69 -12.20 6.50
CA CYS A 87 -24.64 -13.58 6.99
C CYS A 87 -25.67 -13.86 8.10
N GLU A 88 -25.86 -12.92 9.04
CA GLU A 88 -26.90 -12.98 10.07
C GLU A 88 -28.31 -13.07 9.44
N LEU A 89 -28.57 -12.24 8.43
CA LEU A 89 -29.83 -12.26 7.68
C LEU A 89 -30.06 -13.61 6.99
N PHE A 90 -29.06 -14.13 6.26
CA PHE A 90 -29.18 -15.43 5.60
C PHE A 90 -29.43 -16.55 6.60
N SER A 91 -28.73 -16.52 7.73
CA SER A 91 -28.91 -17.50 8.81
C SER A 91 -30.33 -17.46 9.37
N SER A 92 -30.88 -16.26 9.59
CA SER A 92 -32.27 -16.07 10.03
C SER A 92 -33.30 -16.60 9.02
N VAL A 93 -33.08 -16.33 7.72
CA VAL A 93 -33.95 -16.84 6.65
C VAL A 93 -33.93 -18.37 6.62
N ILE A 94 -32.74 -18.99 6.65
CA ILE A 94 -32.60 -20.44 6.66
C ILE A 94 -33.29 -21.05 7.89
N PHE A 95 -33.05 -20.49 9.07
CA PHE A 95 -33.68 -20.95 10.32
C PHE A 95 -35.21 -20.88 10.23
N THR A 96 -35.76 -19.80 9.67
CA THR A 96 -37.20 -19.63 9.47
C THR A 96 -37.77 -20.67 8.51
N MET A 97 -37.08 -20.95 7.40
CA MET A 97 -37.50 -21.97 6.43
C MET A 97 -37.53 -23.37 7.04
N LEU A 98 -36.53 -23.70 7.86
CA LEU A 98 -36.45 -25.01 8.52
C LEU A 98 -37.43 -25.16 9.70
N SER A 99 -37.84 -24.05 10.32
CA SER A 99 -38.74 -24.06 11.48
C SER A 99 -40.23 -24.07 11.09
N ARG A 100 -40.57 -23.85 9.82
CA ARG A 100 -41.94 -24.02 9.30
C ARG A 100 -42.23 -25.51 9.10
N LYS A 101 -42.89 -26.12 10.10
CA LYS A 101 -43.63 -27.39 9.95
C LYS A 101 -45.02 -27.13 9.39
#